data_AF-A0A962YJ06-F1
#
_entry.id   AF-A0A962YJ06-F1
#
_cell.length_a   1.000
_cell.length_b   1.000
_cell.length_c   1.000
_cell.angle_alpha   90.00
_cell.angle_beta   90.00
_cell.angle_gamma   90.00
#
_symmetry.space_group_name_H-M   'P 1'
#
loop_
_entity.id
_entity.type
_entity.pdbx_description
1 polymer ?
#
loop_
_entity_poly.entity_id
_entity_poly.type
_entity_poly.pdbx_seq_one_letter_code
_entity_poly.pdbx_strand_id
1 'polypeptide(L)' 'MNVRHKKIPSLEGLQLLETLRQSVAKTLEKKRRLGQYAVIWKDGKPVMTGEDAPSAYENSR' A
#
# COMPACT_ATOMS: atom_id res chain seq x y z
N MET A 1 15.35 18.77 21.58
CA MET A 1 14.93 19.45 20.34
C MET A 1 13.49 19.05 20.07
N ASN A 2 12.51 19.95 20.25
CA ASN A 2 11.09 19.58 20.20
C ASN A 2 10.45 20.16 18.93
N VAL A 3 10.51 19.40 17.84
CA VAL A 3 9.90 19.82 16.56
C VAL A 3 8.39 19.57 16.66
N ARG A 4 7.60 20.63 16.87
CA ARG A 4 6.14 20.55 16.78
C ARG A 4 5.75 20.34 15.31
N HIS A 5 5.43 19.10 14.94
CA HIS A 5 4.91 18.77 13.61
C HIS A 5 3.61 19.55 13.38
N LYS A 6 3.61 20.50 12.45
CA LYS A 6 2.37 21.14 11.97
C LYS A 6 1.50 20.05 11.35
N LYS A 7 0.33 19.82 11.94
CA LYS A 7 -0.65 18.77 11.55
C LYS A 7 -1.19 18.92 10.13
N ILE A 8 -1.05 20.10 9.53
CA ILE A 8 -1.59 20.43 8.22
C ILE A 8 -0.42 20.34 7.21
N PRO A 9 -0.43 19.35 6.30
CA PRO A 9 0.58 19.29 5.24
C PRO A 9 0.50 20.55 4.38
N SER A 10 1.64 20.98 3.83
CA SER A 10 1.64 22.03 2.80
C SER A 10 0.84 21.56 1.58
N LEU A 11 0.38 22.51 0.76
CA LEU A 11 -0.30 22.20 -0.50
C LEU A 11 0.54 21.27 -1.39
N GLU A 12 1.84 21.54 -1.49
CA GLU A 12 2.79 20.69 -2.20
C GLU A 12 2.87 19.27 -1.60
N GLY A 13 2.84 19.15 -0.26
CA GLY A 13 2.83 17.86 0.42
C GLY A 13 1.57 17.04 0.14
N LEU A 14 0.41 17.70 0.02
CA LEU A 14 -0.83 17.05 -0.39
C LEU A 14 -0.77 16.57 -1.84
N GLN A 15 -0.27 17.41 -2.75
CA GLN A 15 -0.09 17.06 -4.16
C GLN A 15 0.86 15.87 -4.35
N LEU A 16 1.96 15.85 -3.59
CA LEU A 16 2.90 14.73 -3.61
C LEU A 16 2.25 13.45 -3.08
N LEU A 17 1.54 13.52 -1.96
CA LEU A 17 0.84 12.37 -1.39
C LEU A 17 -0.20 11.80 -2.36
N GLU A 18 -0.95 12.68 -3.04
CA GLU A 18 -1.94 12.29 -4.04
C GLU A 18 -1.28 11.58 -5.23
N THR A 19 -0.18 12.14 -5.73
CA THR A 19 0.60 11.56 -6.83
C THR A 19 1.12 10.16 -6.49
N LEU A 20 1.64 9.99 -5.27
CA LEU A 20 2.11 8.70 -4.78
C LEU A 20 0.96 7.68 -4.67
N ARG A 21 -0.17 8.08 -4.11
CA ARG A 21 -1.37 7.23 -4.00
C ARG A 21 -1.86 6.76 -5.37
N GLN A 22 -1.95 7.67 -6.33
CA GLN A 22 -2.37 7.34 -7.70
C GLN A 22 -1.38 6.38 -8.39
N SER A 23 -0.08 6.61 -8.23
CA SER A 23 0.97 5.75 -8.81
C SER A 23 0.92 4.33 -8.25
N VAL A 24 0.74 4.20 -6.94
CA VAL A 24 0.59 2.90 -6.27
C VAL A 24 -0.71 2.21 -6.70
N ALA A 25 -1.83 2.92 -6.73
CA ALA A 25 -3.12 2.38 -7.16
C ALA A 25 -3.06 1.81 -8.58
N LYS A 26 -2.50 2.58 -9.53
CA LYS A 26 -2.31 2.15 -10.92
C LYS A 26 -1.42 0.92 -11.04
N THR A 27 -0.37 0.85 -10.22
CA THR A 27 0.55 -0.31 -10.19
C THR A 27 -0.14 -1.56 -9.66
N LEU A 28 -0.88 -1.44 -8.55
CA LEU A 28 -1.62 -2.55 -7.95
C LEU A 28 -2.72 -3.06 -8.89
N GLU A 29 -3.43 -2.15 -9.58
CA GLU A 29 -4.41 -2.53 -10.59
C GLU A 29 -3.75 -3.31 -11.74
N LYS A 30 -2.61 -2.85 -12.24
CA LYS A 30 -1.87 -3.57 -13.29
C LYS A 30 -1.45 -4.96 -12.81
N LYS A 31 -0.96 -5.08 -11.57
CA LYS A 31 -0.60 -6.38 -10.97
C LYS A 31 -1.81 -7.32 -10.89
N ARG A 32 -2.95 -6.81 -10.41
CA ARG A 32 -4.22 -7.57 -10.37
C ARG A 32 -4.61 -8.08 -11.76
N ARG A 33 -4.54 -7.21 -12.79
CA ARG A 33 -4.88 -7.57 -14.19
C ARG A 33 -3.93 -8.59 -14.81
N LEU A 34 -2.70 -8.71 -14.30
CA LEU A 34 -1.74 -9.72 -14.71
C LEU A 34 -1.87 -11.02 -13.90
N GLY A 35 -2.89 -11.13 -13.03
CA GLY A 35 -3.07 -12.27 -12.15
C GLY A 35 -2.07 -12.33 -10.98
N GLN A 36 -1.28 -11.28 -10.76
CA GLN A 36 -0.30 -11.25 -9.65
C GLN A 36 -0.96 -10.81 -8.34
N TYR A 37 -0.40 -11.27 -7.22
CA TYR A 37 -0.75 -10.76 -5.90
C TYR A 37 0.20 -9.64 -5.43
N ALA A 38 -0.25 -8.91 -4.41
CA ALA A 38 0.54 -7.92 -3.69
C ALA A 38 0.45 -8.17 -2.18
N VAL A 39 1.52 -7.86 -1.45
CA VAL A 39 1.55 -7.92 0.01
C VAL A 39 1.57 -6.50 0.54
N ILE A 40 0.57 -6.15 1.35
CA ILE A 40 0.36 -4.81 1.89
C ILE A 40 0.36 -4.90 3.41
N TRP A 41 1.15 -4.08 4.08
CA TRP A 41 1.12 -3.98 5.53
C TRP A 41 -0.09 -3.14 5.96
N LYS A 42 -0.99 -3.76 6.73
CA LYS A 42 -2.16 -3.11 7.31
C LYS A 42 -2.26 -3.52 8.78
N ASP A 43 -2.45 -2.54 9.66
CA ASP A 43 -2.61 -2.77 11.11
C ASP A 43 -1.48 -3.60 11.73
N GLY A 44 -0.24 -3.39 11.26
CA GLY A 44 0.95 -4.10 11.73
C GLY A 44 1.07 -5.55 11.25
N LYS A 45 0.27 -5.97 10.27
CA LYS A 45 0.30 -7.32 9.71
C LYS A 45 0.40 -7.30 8.18
N PRO A 46 1.10 -8.27 7.56
CA PRO A 46 1.08 -8.42 6.12
C PRO A 46 -0.27 -8.99 5.66
N VAL A 47 -0.91 -8.32 4.71
CA VAL A 47 -2.16 -8.73 4.06
C VAL A 47 -1.86 -8.98 2.59
N MET A 48 -2.14 -10.20 2.13
CA MET A 48 -1.93 -10.60 0.74
C MET A 48 -3.25 -10.39 -0.04
N THR A 49 -3.18 -9.71 -1.18
CA THR A 49 -4.33 -9.37 -2.01
C THR A 49 -4.03 -9.68 -3.47
N GLY A 50 -4.89 -10.48 -4.11
CA GLY A 50 -4.77 -10.87 -5.53
C GLY A 50 -5.30 -12.29 -5.75
N GLU A 51 -5.55 -12.65 -7.02
CA GLU A 51 -6.08 -13.99 -7.36
C GLU A 51 -5.06 -15.11 -7.11
N ASP A 52 -3.78 -14.84 -7.37
CA ASP A 52 -2.66 -15.76 -7.10
C ASP A 52 -2.08 -15.61 -5.68
N ALA A 53 -2.84 -14.97 -4.76
CA ALA A 53 -2.39 -14.87 -3.38
C ALA A 53 -2.45 -16.26 -2.73
N PRO A 54 -1.37 -16.75 -2.11
CA PRO A 54 -1.40 -18.04 -1.42
C PRO A 54 -2.49 -18.01 -0.34
N SER A 55 -3.33 -19.03 -0.33
CA SER A 55 -4.34 -19.16 0.73
C SER A 55 -3.61 -19.23 2.08
N ALA A 56 -4.12 -18.53 3.09
CA ALA A 56 -3.48 -18.40 4.41
C ALA A 56 -3.23 -19.75 5.15
N TYR A 57 -3.60 -20.88 4.55
CA TYR A 57 -3.40 -22.24 5.04
C TYR A 57 -2.03 -22.86 4.73
N GLU A 58 -1.14 -22.18 3.99
CA GLU A 58 0.17 -22.74 3.62
C GLU A 58 1.32 -22.44 4.62
N ASN A 59 1.09 -21.59 5.63
CA ASN A 59 2.09 -21.26 6.65
C ASN A 59 2.03 -22.13 7.93
N SER A 60 1.46 -23.34 7.83
CA SER A 60 1.56 -24.37 8.88
C SER A 60 2.19 -25.64 8.33
N ARG A 61 3.51 -25.63 8.12
CA ARG A 61 4.30 -26.85 7.98
C ARG A 61 5.70 -26.67 8.51
#